data_AF-A0A150HWK4-F1
#
_entry.id   AF-A0A150HWK4-F1
#
_cell.length_a   1.000
_cell.length_b   1.000
_cell.length_c   1.000
_cell.angle_alpha   90.00
_cell.angle_beta   90.00
_cell.angle_gamma   90.00
#
_symmetry.space_group_name_H-M   'P 1'
#
loop_
_entity.id
_entity.type
_entity.pdbx_description
1 polymer ?
#
loop_
_entity_poly.entity_id
_entity_poly.type
_entity_poly.pdbx_seq_one_letter_code
_entity_poly.pdbx_strand_id
1 'polypeptide(L)'
;MIKSQDFLILIKLISLQKEMLKKEQYPTIKNAYIDENSYEFFLKNYLSLRGIGSSLGISKTEISTSLKRCVDSRLLVLYDSENNGLLSLNEANWHVNKKALFDLIKYAVPYFFPVKQSGLNFGLATGFSAPILAKELTSGGTNPYVWASEYGTIYGQSIEPLYKTVPFASINDQFVYDSFSLIDAYRMGKAREKDIALRLIEEIIMGGK
;
A
#
# COMPACT_ATOMS: atom_id res chain seq x y z
N MET A 1 -16.25 10.80 -3.64
CA MET A 1 -16.05 10.07 -2.37
C MET A 1 -14.88 9.12 -2.52
N ILE A 2 -13.96 9.11 -1.56
CA ILE A 2 -12.83 8.16 -1.51
C ILE A 2 -13.35 6.73 -1.38
N LYS A 3 -12.67 5.79 -2.03
CA LYS A 3 -12.97 4.36 -2.04
C LYS A 3 -11.75 3.54 -1.58
N SER A 4 -11.94 2.26 -1.29
CA SER A 4 -10.87 1.42 -0.72
C SER A 4 -9.65 1.25 -1.64
N GLN A 5 -9.83 1.19 -2.96
CA GLN A 5 -8.71 1.12 -3.91
C GLN A 5 -7.82 2.37 -3.89
N ASP A 6 -8.37 3.53 -3.48
CA ASP A 6 -7.62 4.78 -3.44
C ASP A 6 -6.47 4.70 -2.42
N PHE A 7 -6.69 4.02 -1.28
CA PHE A 7 -5.65 3.74 -0.28
C PHE A 7 -4.53 2.87 -0.83
N LEU A 8 -4.88 1.82 -1.59
CA LEU A 8 -3.88 0.91 -2.19
C LEU A 8 -3.00 1.65 -3.20
N ILE A 9 -3.60 2.51 -4.02
CA ILE A 9 -2.87 3.31 -5.00
C ILE A 9 -1.97 4.32 -4.30
N LEU A 10 -2.46 5.04 -3.27
CA LEU A 10 -1.63 6.00 -2.53
C LEU A 10 -0.45 5.33 -1.80
N ILE A 11 -0.65 4.16 -1.19
CA ILE A 11 0.43 3.38 -0.56
C ILE A 11 1.43 2.91 -1.62
N LYS A 12 0.97 2.47 -2.79
CA LYS A 12 1.88 2.09 -3.90
C LYS A 12 2.70 3.28 -4.39
N LEU A 13 2.10 4.46 -4.49
CA LEU A 13 2.83 5.67 -4.85
C LEU A 13 3.91 6.02 -3.82
N ILE A 14 3.63 5.85 -2.52
CA ILE A 14 4.66 6.02 -1.48
C ILE A 14 5.77 4.97 -1.63
N SER A 15 5.43 3.72 -1.93
CA SER A 15 6.42 2.64 -2.19
C SER A 15 7.36 3.04 -3.33
N LEU A 16 6.81 3.47 -4.47
CA LEU A 16 7.58 3.89 -5.64
C LEU A 16 8.48 5.10 -5.33
N GLN A 17 7.99 6.11 -4.59
CA GLN A 17 8.84 7.23 -4.15
C GLN A 17 10.02 6.76 -3.30
N LYS A 18 9.81 5.80 -2.39
CA LYS A 18 10.90 5.25 -1.58
C LYS A 18 11.91 4.48 -2.43
N GLU A 19 11.48 3.74 -3.44
CA GLU A 19 12.37 3.04 -4.38
C GLU A 19 13.21 4.02 -5.20
N MET A 20 12.62 5.11 -5.67
CA MET A 20 13.32 6.19 -6.38
C MET A 20 14.39 6.83 -5.50
N LEU A 21 14.05 7.22 -4.26
CA LEU A 21 14.98 7.83 -3.30
C LEU A 21 16.13 6.90 -2.89
N LYS A 22 15.85 5.60 -2.65
CA LYS A 22 16.90 4.61 -2.33
C LYS A 22 17.95 4.51 -3.43
N LYS A 23 17.54 4.67 -4.69
CA LYS A 23 18.47 4.61 -5.83
C LYS A 23 19.34 5.86 -5.92
N GLU A 24 18.78 7.05 -5.68
CA GLU A 24 19.56 8.29 -5.63
C GLU A 24 20.66 8.23 -4.55
N GLN A 25 20.36 7.61 -3.41
CA GLN A 25 21.30 7.51 -2.29
C GLN A 25 22.29 6.34 -2.41
N TYR A 26 21.88 5.20 -3.01
CA TYR A 26 22.69 3.98 -3.09
C TYR A 26 22.53 3.27 -4.45
N PRO A 27 23.25 3.69 -5.50
CA PRO A 27 23.29 2.97 -6.76
C PRO A 27 23.97 1.61 -6.55
N THR A 28 23.20 0.54 -6.40
CA THR A 28 23.72 -0.83 -6.23
C THR A 28 24.43 -1.33 -7.50
N ILE A 29 25.37 -2.26 -7.35
CA ILE A 29 26.20 -2.83 -8.45
C ILE A 29 25.33 -3.47 -9.57
N LYS A 30 24.14 -4.00 -9.27
CA LYS A 30 23.17 -4.45 -10.29
C LYS A 30 22.62 -3.31 -11.16
N ASN A 31 22.54 -2.09 -10.63
CA ASN A 31 22.12 -0.89 -11.34
C ASN A 31 23.27 -0.21 -12.09
N ALA A 32 24.53 -0.55 -11.80
CA ALA A 32 25.70 0.00 -12.49
C ALA A 32 25.81 -0.46 -13.97
N TYR A 33 25.07 -1.50 -14.36
CA TYR A 33 24.98 -2.01 -15.74
C TYR A 33 23.69 -1.60 -16.48
N ILE A 34 22.76 -0.91 -15.80
CA ILE A 34 21.55 -0.40 -16.44
C ILE A 34 21.88 1.02 -16.91
N ASP A 35 22.03 1.21 -18.21
CA ASP A 35 22.18 2.53 -18.82
C ASP A 35 21.07 3.48 -18.31
N GLU A 36 21.40 4.76 -18.08
CA GLU A 36 20.47 5.75 -17.51
C GLU A 36 19.15 5.80 -18.30
N ASN A 37 19.24 5.71 -19.64
CA ASN A 37 18.07 5.66 -20.53
C ASN A 37 17.18 4.44 -20.27
N SER A 38 17.78 3.28 -19.96
CA SER A 38 17.04 2.04 -19.68
C SER A 38 16.28 2.14 -18.36
N TYR A 39 16.83 2.85 -17.38
CA TYR A 39 16.16 3.06 -16.10
C TYR A 39 15.05 4.10 -16.19
N GLU A 40 15.28 5.21 -16.88
CA GLU A 40 14.23 6.22 -17.10
C GLU A 40 13.05 5.61 -17.85
N PHE A 41 13.32 4.79 -18.87
CA PHE A 41 12.30 4.00 -19.55
C PHE A 41 11.58 3.02 -18.61
N PHE A 42 12.31 2.32 -17.73
CA PHE A 42 11.73 1.43 -16.73
C PHE A 42 10.80 2.20 -15.78
N LEU A 43 11.25 3.31 -15.19
CA LEU A 43 10.45 4.14 -14.31
C LEU A 43 9.20 4.68 -15.01
N LYS A 44 9.34 5.17 -16.24
CA LYS A 44 8.22 5.65 -17.07
C LYS A 44 7.18 4.56 -17.30
N ASN A 45 7.61 3.31 -17.45
CA ASN A 45 6.69 2.17 -17.56
C ASN A 45 5.98 1.88 -16.23
N TYR A 46 6.69 1.88 -15.10
CA TYR A 46 6.12 1.59 -13.78
C TYR A 46 5.17 2.68 -13.28
N LEU A 47 5.48 3.94 -13.54
CA LEU A 47 4.65 5.10 -13.18
C LEU A 47 3.49 5.32 -14.16
N SER A 48 3.50 4.67 -15.32
CA SER A 48 2.35 4.68 -16.23
C SER A 48 1.11 4.06 -15.58
N LEU A 49 -0.08 4.51 -15.97
CA LEU A 49 -1.35 3.95 -15.48
C LEU A 49 -1.45 2.43 -15.68
N ARG A 50 -0.83 1.92 -16.75
CA ARG A 50 -0.76 0.47 -17.04
C ARG A 50 0.21 -0.23 -16.10
N GLY A 51 1.40 0.33 -15.86
CA GLY A 51 2.39 -0.22 -14.93
C GLY A 51 1.84 -0.33 -13.51
N ILE A 52 1.27 0.76 -13.00
CA ILE A 52 0.61 0.78 -11.69
C ILE A 52 -0.52 -0.25 -11.66
N GLY A 53 -1.39 -0.24 -12.67
CA GLY A 53 -2.51 -1.18 -12.78
C GLY A 53 -2.06 -2.65 -12.74
N SER A 54 -1.06 -3.01 -13.54
CA SER A 54 -0.49 -4.37 -13.56
C SER A 54 0.11 -4.76 -12.21
N SER A 55 0.81 -3.85 -11.52
CA SER A 55 1.41 -4.13 -10.21
C SER A 55 0.36 -4.33 -9.10
N LEU A 56 -0.83 -3.74 -9.24
CA LEU A 56 -1.89 -3.77 -8.24
C LEU A 56 -3.04 -4.72 -8.58
N GLY A 57 -3.06 -5.29 -9.80
CA GLY A 57 -4.21 -6.06 -10.30
C GLY A 57 -5.43 -5.18 -10.58
N ILE A 58 -5.25 -3.89 -10.85
CA ILE A 58 -6.32 -2.91 -11.06
C ILE A 58 -6.34 -2.46 -12.52
N SER A 59 -7.54 -2.30 -13.09
CA SER A 59 -7.69 -1.84 -14.46
C SER A 59 -7.19 -0.40 -14.66
N LYS A 60 -6.68 -0.08 -15.85
CA LYS A 60 -6.19 1.28 -16.20
C LYS A 60 -7.24 2.37 -15.92
N THR A 61 -8.51 2.12 -16.27
CA THR A 61 -9.61 3.06 -16.09
C THR A 61 -9.90 3.31 -14.61
N GLU A 62 -9.81 2.27 -13.79
CA GLU A 62 -9.98 2.38 -12.35
C GLU A 62 -8.83 3.12 -11.68
N ILE A 63 -7.57 2.88 -12.09
CA ILE A 63 -6.41 3.69 -11.65
C ILE A 63 -6.64 5.16 -11.99
N SER A 64 -6.97 5.48 -13.24
CA SER A 64 -7.20 6.87 -13.67
C SER A 64 -8.28 7.56 -12.83
N THR A 65 -9.42 6.89 -12.62
CA THR A 65 -10.52 7.43 -11.83
C THR A 65 -10.13 7.59 -10.35
N SER A 66 -9.34 6.67 -9.81
CA SER A 66 -8.82 6.76 -8.44
C SER A 66 -7.86 7.93 -8.26
N LEU A 67 -6.87 8.08 -9.14
CA LEU A 67 -5.93 9.20 -9.10
C LEU A 67 -6.66 10.54 -9.15
N LYS A 68 -7.69 10.66 -10.01
CA LYS A 68 -8.55 11.85 -10.05
C LYS A 68 -9.21 12.13 -8.69
N ARG A 69 -9.80 11.11 -8.05
CA ARG A 69 -10.37 11.27 -6.69
C ARG A 69 -9.33 11.67 -5.65
N CYS A 70 -8.11 11.12 -5.73
CA CYS A 70 -7.02 11.46 -4.82
C CYS A 70 -6.55 12.91 -5.00
N VAL A 71 -6.53 13.42 -6.24
CA VAL A 71 -6.23 14.82 -6.52
C VAL A 71 -7.36 15.73 -6.03
N ASP A 72 -8.61 15.42 -6.37
CA ASP A 72 -9.79 16.18 -5.96
C ASP A 72 -9.91 16.30 -4.42
N SER A 73 -9.44 15.28 -3.69
CA SER A 73 -9.41 15.24 -2.22
C SER A 73 -8.11 15.73 -1.58
N ARG A 74 -7.15 16.22 -2.36
CA ARG A 74 -5.82 16.70 -1.91
C ARG A 74 -4.98 15.64 -1.19
N LEU A 75 -5.25 14.36 -1.43
CA LEU A 75 -4.41 13.25 -0.99
C LEU A 75 -3.22 13.03 -1.93
N LEU A 76 -3.37 13.42 -3.19
CA LEU A 76 -2.29 13.48 -4.18
C LEU A 76 -2.16 14.93 -4.66
N VAL A 77 -0.98 15.51 -4.49
CA VAL A 77 -0.66 16.88 -4.90
C VAL A 77 0.19 16.80 -6.15
N LEU A 78 -0.16 17.59 -7.17
CA LEU A 78 0.61 17.77 -8.40
C LEU A 78 1.11 19.22 -8.43
N TYR A 79 2.40 19.43 -8.65
CA TYR A 79 3.02 20.76 -8.60
C TYR A 79 3.06 21.46 -9.98
N ASP A 80 3.27 20.69 -11.07
CA ASP A 80 3.57 21.26 -12.40
C ASP A 80 2.67 20.71 -13.51
N SER A 81 1.41 20.38 -13.21
CA SER A 81 0.50 19.85 -14.23
C SER A 81 -0.02 20.96 -15.14
N GLU A 82 0.78 21.36 -16.15
CA GLU A 82 0.30 22.13 -17.32
C GLU A 82 -0.62 21.28 -18.23
N ASN A 83 -0.65 19.97 -18.02
CA ASN A 83 -1.33 19.01 -18.89
C ASN A 83 -2.84 18.95 -18.65
N ASN A 84 -3.59 19.93 -19.14
CA ASN A 84 -4.98 19.87 -19.65
C ASN A 84 -5.89 18.71 -19.15
N GLY A 85 -5.91 18.43 -17.84
CA GLY A 85 -6.71 17.36 -17.24
C GLY A 85 -6.23 15.90 -17.45
N LEU A 86 -5.07 15.64 -18.08
CA LEU A 86 -4.53 14.29 -18.21
C LEU A 86 -3.50 13.99 -17.12
N LEU A 87 -3.87 13.12 -16.18
CA LEU A 87 -3.01 12.67 -15.08
C LEU A 87 -1.88 11.78 -15.61
N SER A 88 -0.70 12.38 -15.81
CA SER A 88 0.55 11.69 -16.17
C SER A 88 1.54 11.78 -15.01
N LEU A 89 1.64 10.70 -14.22
CA LEU A 89 2.61 10.62 -13.10
C LEU A 89 4.06 10.54 -13.55
N ASN A 90 4.30 10.31 -14.84
CA ASN A 90 5.63 10.26 -15.45
C ASN A 90 6.23 11.64 -15.70
N GLU A 91 5.38 12.65 -15.87
CA GLU A 91 5.75 13.99 -16.32
C GLU A 91 5.47 15.05 -15.26
N ALA A 92 4.50 14.78 -14.37
CA ALA A 92 4.18 15.69 -13.28
C ALA A 92 5.09 15.45 -12.07
N ASN A 93 5.53 16.53 -11.43
CA ASN A 93 6.01 16.45 -10.05
C ASN A 93 4.81 16.21 -9.14
N TRP A 94 4.84 15.10 -8.38
CA TRP A 94 3.73 14.70 -7.51
C TRP A 94 4.20 14.26 -6.13
N HIS A 95 3.33 14.45 -5.14
CA HIS A 95 3.55 13.95 -3.79
C HIS A 95 2.25 13.47 -3.15
N VAL A 96 2.33 12.36 -2.42
CA VAL A 96 1.21 11.89 -1.59
C VAL A 96 1.20 12.66 -0.29
N ASN A 97 0.09 13.28 0.07
CA ASN A 97 -0.08 13.91 1.37
C ASN A 97 -0.16 12.83 2.46
N LYS A 98 1.02 12.40 2.94
CA LYS A 98 1.20 11.33 3.92
C LYS A 98 0.46 11.59 5.22
N LYS A 99 0.41 12.85 5.68
CA LYS A 99 -0.29 13.23 6.90
C LYS A 99 -1.80 13.07 6.75
N ALA A 100 -2.38 13.57 5.67
CA ALA A 100 -3.80 13.39 5.39
C ALA A 100 -4.18 11.92 5.19
N LEU A 101 -3.34 11.14 4.49
CA LEU A 101 -3.54 9.70 4.34
C LEU A 101 -3.54 8.98 5.69
N PHE A 102 -2.56 9.28 6.55
CA PHE A 102 -2.48 8.71 7.90
C PHE A 102 -3.72 9.06 8.73
N ASP A 103 -4.14 10.34 8.72
CA ASP A 103 -5.32 10.78 9.48
C ASP A 103 -6.60 10.11 8.95
N LEU A 104 -6.73 9.87 7.64
CA LEU A 104 -7.83 9.08 7.08
C LEU A 104 -7.78 7.61 7.52
N ILE A 105 -6.61 6.99 7.53
CA ILE A 105 -6.45 5.62 8.01
C ILE A 105 -6.86 5.52 9.48
N LYS A 106 -6.43 6.49 10.30
CA LYS A 106 -6.74 6.54 11.73
C LYS A 106 -8.22 6.76 12.00
N TYR A 107 -8.83 7.78 11.40
CA TYR A 107 -10.17 8.22 11.80
C TYR A 107 -11.31 7.67 10.93
N ALA A 108 -11.05 7.28 9.68
CA ALA A 108 -12.10 6.89 8.74
C ALA A 108 -12.12 5.37 8.49
N VAL A 109 -10.97 4.76 8.24
CA VAL A 109 -10.89 3.37 7.76
C VAL A 109 -11.63 2.35 8.66
N PRO A 110 -11.52 2.37 10.00
CA PRO A 110 -12.23 1.41 10.86
C PRO A 110 -13.75 1.46 10.73
N TYR A 111 -14.31 2.61 10.39
CA TYR A 111 -15.75 2.83 10.32
C TYR A 111 -16.32 2.59 8.91
N PHE A 112 -15.61 3.04 7.87
CA PHE A 112 -16.08 2.89 6.49
C PHE A 112 -15.75 1.52 5.88
N PHE A 113 -14.72 0.85 6.40
CA PHE A 113 -14.27 -0.44 5.90
C PHE A 113 -14.07 -1.42 7.07
N PRO A 114 -15.15 -1.84 7.76
CA PRO A 114 -15.03 -2.83 8.84
C PRO A 114 -14.48 -4.16 8.29
N VAL A 115 -13.68 -4.86 9.10
CA VAL A 115 -13.15 -6.18 8.72
C VAL A 115 -14.28 -7.20 8.76
N LYS A 116 -14.43 -7.96 7.67
CA LYS A 116 -15.30 -9.14 7.64
C LYS A 116 -14.45 -10.39 7.72
N GLN A 117 -14.82 -11.28 8.62
CA GLN A 117 -14.22 -12.60 8.73
C GLN A 117 -14.98 -13.57 7.83
N SER A 118 -14.25 -14.40 7.09
CA SER A 118 -14.76 -15.56 6.35
C SER A 118 -14.12 -16.83 6.91
N GLY A 119 -14.57 -18.01 6.48
CA GLY A 119 -14.09 -19.29 7.02
C GLY A 119 -12.56 -19.50 6.91
N LEU A 120 -12.10 -20.65 7.40
CA LEU A 120 -10.68 -21.01 7.36
C LEU A 120 -10.22 -21.20 5.91
N ASN A 121 -9.11 -20.58 5.54
CA ASN A 121 -8.51 -20.67 4.20
C ASN A 121 -6.99 -20.63 4.27
N PHE A 122 -6.34 -21.03 3.17
CA PHE A 122 -4.94 -20.71 2.93
C PHE A 122 -4.78 -19.26 2.44
N GLY A 123 -3.72 -18.60 2.86
CA GLY A 123 -3.53 -17.20 2.57
C GLY A 123 -2.23 -16.59 3.07
N LEU A 124 -2.11 -15.28 2.86
CA LEU A 124 -1.02 -14.46 3.36
C LEU A 124 -1.36 -14.01 4.78
N ALA A 125 -0.46 -14.21 5.74
CA ALA A 125 -0.70 -13.77 7.11
C ALA A 125 -0.89 -12.25 7.18
N THR A 126 -1.86 -11.78 7.94
CA THR A 126 -2.22 -10.35 8.03
C THR A 126 -2.61 -9.98 9.46
N GLY A 127 -2.81 -8.69 9.71
CA GLY A 127 -3.08 -8.16 11.04
C GLY A 127 -1.94 -8.52 11.99
N PHE A 128 -2.27 -8.89 13.22
CA PHE A 128 -1.29 -9.34 14.22
C PHE A 128 -0.62 -10.68 13.91
N SER A 129 -1.06 -11.38 12.87
CA SER A 129 -0.36 -12.58 12.38
C SER A 129 0.72 -12.26 11.35
N ALA A 130 0.79 -11.01 10.87
CA ALA A 130 1.80 -10.61 9.89
C ALA A 130 3.21 -10.54 10.51
N PRO A 131 4.26 -10.90 9.76
CA PRO A 131 5.64 -10.88 10.23
C PRO A 131 6.11 -9.52 10.78
N ILE A 132 5.61 -8.42 10.22
CA ILE A 132 5.95 -7.04 10.65
C ILE A 132 5.60 -6.77 12.13
N LEU A 133 4.64 -7.51 12.70
CA LEU A 133 4.19 -7.38 14.09
C LEU A 133 4.70 -8.50 15.01
N ALA A 134 5.53 -9.42 14.51
CA ALA A 134 5.95 -10.62 15.24
C ALA A 134 6.71 -10.30 16.55
N LYS A 135 7.40 -9.16 16.62
CA LYS A 135 8.15 -8.72 17.82
C LYS A 135 7.29 -8.00 18.86
N GLU A 136 6.08 -7.58 18.49
CA GLU A 136 5.23 -6.73 19.32
C GLU A 136 4.26 -7.54 20.21
N LEU A 137 4.17 -8.85 20.01
CA LEU A 137 3.25 -9.74 20.74
C LEU A 137 3.95 -10.92 21.38
N THR A 138 3.58 -11.21 22.64
CA THR A 138 4.02 -12.35 23.45
C THR A 138 2.95 -13.44 23.63
N SER A 139 1.76 -13.31 23.03
CA SER A 139 0.67 -14.28 23.22
C SER A 139 0.05 -14.72 21.89
N GLY A 140 0.26 -16.01 21.56
CA GLY A 140 -0.31 -16.67 20.40
C GLY A 140 -1.80 -16.97 20.59
N GLY A 141 -2.65 -16.39 19.74
CA GLY A 141 -4.02 -16.86 19.55
C GLY A 141 -4.06 -18.21 18.82
N THR A 142 -5.21 -18.88 18.86
CA THR A 142 -5.39 -20.26 18.38
C THR A 142 -5.28 -20.45 16.87
N ASN A 143 -5.60 -19.44 16.03
CA ASN A 143 -5.39 -19.48 14.58
C ASN A 143 -4.93 -18.10 14.06
N PRO A 144 -3.97 -18.04 13.11
CA PRO A 144 -3.55 -16.78 12.51
C PRO A 144 -4.65 -16.20 11.62
N TYR A 145 -4.65 -14.89 11.44
CA TYR A 145 -5.48 -14.22 10.42
C TYR A 145 -4.75 -14.20 9.07
N VAL A 146 -5.49 -14.47 8.00
CA VAL A 146 -4.93 -14.50 6.64
C VAL A 146 -5.82 -13.77 5.64
N TRP A 147 -5.21 -13.17 4.62
CA TRP A 147 -5.92 -12.88 3.38
C TRP A 147 -5.96 -14.13 2.51
N ALA A 148 -7.16 -14.64 2.22
CA ALA A 148 -7.30 -15.80 1.35
C ALA A 148 -6.62 -15.52 0.00
N SER A 149 -5.70 -16.39 -0.40
CA SER A 149 -4.88 -16.21 -1.58
C SER A 149 -4.28 -17.53 -2.01
N GLU A 150 -4.29 -17.81 -3.32
CA GLU A 150 -3.63 -18.98 -3.92
C GLU A 150 -2.10 -18.98 -3.74
N TYR A 151 -1.51 -17.81 -3.46
CA TYR A 151 -0.08 -17.63 -3.25
C TYR A 151 0.35 -17.77 -1.78
N GLY A 152 -0.62 -17.89 -0.87
CA GLY A 152 -0.39 -17.95 0.57
C GLY A 152 -0.30 -19.38 1.10
N THR A 153 0.67 -19.64 1.96
CA THR A 153 0.90 -20.98 2.55
C THR A 153 0.40 -21.11 3.99
N ILE A 154 -0.05 -20.01 4.60
CA ILE A 154 -0.51 -20.00 5.99
C ILE A 154 -2.00 -20.36 6.02
N TYR A 155 -2.35 -21.36 6.81
CA TYR A 155 -3.75 -21.73 7.06
C TYR A 155 -4.27 -20.97 8.28
N GLY A 156 -5.40 -20.29 8.15
CA GLY A 156 -5.92 -19.45 9.22
C GLY A 156 -7.31 -18.90 8.98
N GLN A 157 -7.77 -18.08 9.92
CA GLN A 157 -9.04 -17.36 9.83
C GLN A 157 -8.94 -16.31 8.73
N SER A 158 -9.74 -16.45 7.69
CA SER A 158 -9.69 -15.52 6.57
C SER A 158 -10.38 -14.21 6.91
N ILE A 159 -9.80 -13.10 6.46
CA ILE A 159 -10.40 -11.78 6.53
C ILE A 159 -10.42 -11.08 5.18
N GLU A 160 -11.43 -10.23 4.98
CA GLU A 160 -11.52 -9.38 3.80
C GLU A 160 -10.48 -8.24 3.88
N PRO A 161 -9.49 -8.19 2.96
CA PRO A 161 -8.55 -7.08 2.88
C PRO A 161 -9.28 -5.77 2.61
N LEU A 162 -8.65 -4.63 2.90
CA LEU A 162 -9.27 -3.32 2.64
C LEU A 162 -9.74 -3.17 1.17
N TYR A 163 -8.97 -3.70 0.22
CA TYR A 163 -9.36 -3.83 -1.18
C TYR A 163 -9.00 -5.22 -1.72
N LYS A 164 -9.87 -5.79 -2.57
CA LYS A 164 -9.81 -7.19 -3.03
C LYS A 164 -8.47 -7.62 -3.66
N THR A 165 -7.69 -6.70 -4.22
CA THR A 165 -6.40 -7.01 -4.87
C THR A 165 -5.18 -6.75 -3.99
N VAL A 166 -5.36 -6.33 -2.73
CA VAL A 166 -4.26 -6.18 -1.78
C VAL A 166 -3.41 -7.44 -1.65
N PRO A 167 -3.97 -8.68 -1.56
CA PRO A 167 -3.15 -9.88 -1.42
C PRO A 167 -2.28 -10.11 -2.65
N PHE A 168 -2.82 -9.86 -3.84
CA PHE A 168 -2.06 -9.91 -5.10
C PHE A 168 -0.93 -8.88 -5.13
N ALA A 169 -1.24 -7.62 -4.79
CA ALA A 169 -0.26 -6.53 -4.79
C ALA A 169 0.87 -6.75 -3.76
N SER A 170 0.55 -7.40 -2.64
CA SER A 170 1.46 -7.66 -1.53
C SER A 170 2.57 -8.66 -1.87
N ILE A 171 2.34 -9.57 -2.83
CA ILE A 171 3.33 -10.59 -3.22
C ILE A 171 4.60 -9.94 -3.79
N ASN A 172 4.42 -8.86 -4.55
CA ASN A 172 5.50 -8.20 -5.29
C ASN A 172 5.96 -6.89 -4.65
N ASP A 173 5.32 -6.45 -3.57
CA ASP A 173 5.62 -5.18 -2.91
C ASP A 173 5.50 -5.33 -1.39
N GLN A 174 6.65 -5.54 -0.75
CA GLN A 174 6.75 -5.70 0.71
C GLN A 174 6.21 -4.48 1.46
N PHE A 175 6.39 -3.27 0.92
CA PHE A 175 5.87 -2.06 1.55
C PHE A 175 4.34 -2.04 1.55
N VAL A 176 3.72 -2.48 0.45
CA VAL A 176 2.27 -2.69 0.39
C VAL A 176 1.84 -3.77 1.40
N TYR A 177 2.53 -4.91 1.43
CA TYR A 177 2.21 -6.00 2.35
C TYR A 177 2.22 -5.55 3.82
N ASP A 178 3.30 -4.89 4.24
CA ASP A 178 3.47 -4.42 5.62
C ASP A 178 2.43 -3.34 5.96
N SER A 179 2.23 -2.37 5.07
CA SER A 179 1.28 -1.28 5.29
C SER A 179 -0.15 -1.80 5.48
N PHE A 180 -0.61 -2.70 4.61
CA PHE A 180 -1.96 -3.25 4.71
C PHE A 180 -2.12 -4.23 5.87
N SER A 181 -1.09 -4.99 6.21
CA SER A 181 -1.09 -5.85 7.40
C SER A 181 -1.26 -5.04 8.68
N LEU A 182 -0.57 -3.90 8.79
CA LEU A 182 -0.71 -2.98 9.92
C LEU A 182 -2.09 -2.31 9.94
N ILE A 183 -2.63 -1.91 8.78
CA ILE A 183 -3.99 -1.36 8.68
C ILE A 183 -5.02 -2.39 9.18
N ASP A 184 -4.87 -3.67 8.81
CA ASP A 184 -5.77 -4.71 9.29
C ASP A 184 -5.61 -4.96 10.78
N ALA A 185 -4.39 -4.94 11.30
CA ALA A 185 -4.12 -5.00 12.74
C ALA A 185 -4.85 -3.87 13.48
N TYR A 186 -4.83 -2.65 12.94
CA TYR A 186 -5.57 -1.53 13.49
C TYR A 186 -7.10 -1.70 13.39
N ARG A 187 -7.62 -2.22 12.27
CA ARG A 187 -9.06 -2.42 12.09
C ARG A 187 -9.64 -3.45 13.06
N MET A 188 -8.89 -4.50 13.39
CA MET A 188 -9.37 -5.62 14.21
C MET A 188 -8.90 -5.64 15.67
N GLY A 189 -7.80 -4.95 15.99
CA GLY A 189 -7.10 -5.10 17.25
C GLY A 189 -7.86 -4.63 18.48
N LYS A 190 -7.43 -5.11 19.65
CA LYS A 190 -7.77 -4.55 20.98
C LYS A 190 -7.12 -3.18 21.18
N ALA A 191 -7.44 -2.48 22.26
CA ALA A 191 -6.92 -1.14 22.53
C ALA A 191 -5.37 -1.04 22.43
N ARG A 192 -4.64 -1.88 23.17
CA ARG A 192 -3.17 -1.93 23.14
C ARG A 192 -2.60 -2.24 21.75
N GLU A 193 -3.22 -3.21 21.08
CA GLU A 193 -2.88 -3.64 19.73
C GLU A 193 -3.06 -2.48 18.72
N LYS A 194 -4.20 -1.79 18.80
CA LYS A 194 -4.49 -0.62 17.97
C LYS A 194 -3.46 0.49 18.13
N ASP A 195 -3.02 0.76 19.36
CA ASP A 195 -2.00 1.78 19.63
C ASP A 195 -0.66 1.42 18.98
N ILE A 196 -0.24 0.15 19.09
CA ILE A 196 0.98 -0.36 18.43
C ILE A 196 0.86 -0.25 16.92
N ALA A 197 -0.26 -0.72 16.35
CA ALA A 197 -0.50 -0.68 14.91
C ALA A 197 -0.48 0.77 14.39
N LEU A 198 -1.16 1.72 15.05
CA LEU A 198 -1.16 3.12 14.63
C LEU A 198 0.23 3.74 14.62
N ARG A 199 1.03 3.49 15.67
CA ARG A 199 2.41 3.98 15.74
C ARG A 199 3.22 3.47 14.54
N LEU A 200 3.15 2.17 14.24
CA LEU A 200 3.88 1.58 13.13
C LEU A 200 3.35 2.04 11.76
N ILE A 201 2.04 2.27 11.61
CA ILE A 201 1.46 2.87 10.40
C ILE A 201 2.00 4.30 10.20
N GLU A 202 2.12 5.09 11.27
CA GLU A 202 2.69 6.44 11.17
C GLU A 202 4.15 6.38 10.74
N GLU A 203 4.95 5.53 11.38
CA GLU A 203 6.37 5.32 11.05
C GLU A 203 6.56 4.89 9.59
N ILE A 204 5.79 3.90 9.11
CA ILE A 204 5.95 3.37 7.75
C ILE A 204 5.55 4.39 6.68
N ILE A 205 4.44 5.12 6.89
CA ILE A 205 3.90 6.09 5.92
C ILE A 205 4.74 7.36 5.88
N MET A 206 5.10 7.91 7.04
CA MET A 206 5.90 9.14 7.10
C MET A 206 7.33 8.88 6.59
N GLY A 207 7.84 7.66 6.80
CA GLY A 207 9.24 7.33 6.62
C GLY A 207 9.92 7.53 7.97
N GLY A 208 10.06 6.43 8.72
CA GLY A 208 10.70 6.41 10.03
C GLY A 208 12.00 7.21 10.03
N LYS A 209 12.24 7.92 11.14
CA LYS A 209 13.47 8.68 11.38
C LYS A 209 14.71 7.81 11.25
#